data_AF-A0A550H9T5-F1
#
_entry.id   AF-A0A550H9T5-F1
#
_cell.length_a   1.000
_cell.length_b   1.000
_cell.length_c   1.000
_cell.angle_alpha   90.00
_cell.angle_beta   90.00
_cell.angle_gamma   90.00
#
_symmetry.space_group_name_H-M   'P 1'
#
loop_
_entity.id
_entity.type
_entity.pdbx_description
1 polymer ?
#
loop_
_entity_poly.entity_id
_entity_poly.type
_entity_poly.pdbx_seq_one_letter_code
_entity_poly.pdbx_strand_id
1 'polypeptide(L)'
;MSIPGVLTDRTVRLYSGQIVPVVEVKSRGLFTWNEAALVNSVVSNVKEDYTKRSTTLDTTQLDTLSTTVRALLDKVYWQFRNLGQSSADRALNAAGTNAFQFSEEISKGLLSAKHVPGAEDNFYTLDSITVSKSPFCRPGSDCQEVTLEFFDPENERRARVSYLFTFDVSDEYPVSIAPAHRFIGGL
;
A
#
# COMPACT_ATOMS: atom_id res chain seq x y z
N MET A 1 -12.10 0.65 2.67
CA MET A 1 -12.69 -0.37 3.57
C MET A 1 -12.34 -1.73 2.99
N SER A 2 -11.90 -2.67 3.82
CA SER A 2 -11.54 -4.03 3.45
C SER A 2 -12.48 -5.02 4.14
N ILE A 3 -13.01 -5.96 3.37
CA ILE A 3 -13.97 -6.98 3.83
C ILE A 3 -13.52 -8.35 3.31
N PRO A 4 -13.00 -9.23 4.18
CA PRO A 4 -12.72 -10.61 3.81
C PRO A 4 -14.01 -11.44 3.81
N GLY A 5 -14.09 -12.40 2.91
CA GLY A 5 -15.23 -13.29 2.83
C GLY A 5 -15.11 -14.31 1.71
N VAL A 6 -16.05 -15.25 1.71
CA VAL A 6 -16.13 -16.33 0.74
C VAL A 6 -17.36 -16.12 -0.14
N LEU A 7 -17.17 -16.21 -1.46
CA LEU A 7 -18.29 -16.26 -2.40
C LEU A 7 -19.09 -17.53 -2.17
N THR A 8 -20.40 -17.38 -2.00
CA THR A 8 -21.33 -18.50 -1.89
C THR A 8 -22.01 -18.76 -3.23
N ASP A 9 -22.64 -19.93 -3.39
CA ASP A 9 -23.46 -20.24 -4.57
C ASP A 9 -24.82 -19.52 -4.58
N ARG A 10 -25.06 -18.63 -3.59
CA ARG A 10 -26.32 -17.90 -3.44
C ARG A 10 -26.24 -16.54 -4.12
N THR A 11 -27.39 -16.10 -4.63
CA THR A 11 -27.58 -14.74 -5.14
C THR A 11 -28.78 -14.08 -4.46
N VAL A 12 -28.78 -12.76 -4.37
CA VAL A 12 -29.92 -11.97 -3.90
C VAL A 12 -30.32 -10.94 -4.96
N ARG A 13 -31.63 -10.73 -5.12
CA ARG A 13 -32.17 -9.66 -5.96
C ARG A 13 -32.33 -8.39 -5.12
N LEU A 14 -31.63 -7.33 -5.52
CA LEU A 14 -31.76 -6.00 -4.91
C LEU A 14 -33.10 -5.37 -5.31
N TYR A 15 -33.51 -4.32 -4.60
CA TYR A 15 -34.73 -3.57 -4.92
C TYR A 15 -34.72 -3.02 -6.35
N SER A 16 -33.54 -2.68 -6.89
CA SER A 16 -33.34 -2.27 -8.29
C SER A 16 -33.61 -3.37 -9.32
N GLY A 17 -33.84 -4.61 -8.89
CA GLY A 17 -33.96 -5.79 -9.75
C GLY A 17 -32.62 -6.44 -10.11
N GLN A 18 -31.48 -5.82 -9.78
CA GLN A 18 -30.15 -6.38 -10.00
C GLN A 18 -29.95 -7.64 -9.15
N ILE A 19 -29.39 -8.69 -9.74
CA ILE A 19 -29.01 -9.93 -9.03
C ILE A 19 -27.51 -9.85 -8.72
N VAL A 20 -27.15 -9.97 -7.45
CA VAL A 20 -25.76 -9.91 -6.98
C VAL A 20 -25.37 -11.15 -6.18
N PRO A 21 -24.10 -11.59 -6.23
CA PRO A 21 -23.63 -12.73 -5.46
C PRO A 21 -23.62 -12.42 -3.95
N VAL A 22 -23.91 -13.43 -3.14
CA VAL A 22 -23.83 -13.33 -1.69
C VAL A 22 -22.43 -13.76 -1.23
N VAL A 23 -21.75 -12.88 -0.51
CA VAL A 23 -20.47 -13.15 0.15
C VAL A 23 -20.74 -13.44 1.62
N GLU A 24 -20.23 -14.56 2.12
CA GLU A 24 -20.17 -14.83 3.55
C GLU A 24 -19.00 -14.07 4.17
N VAL A 25 -19.31 -12.96 4.83
CA VAL A 25 -18.33 -12.08 5.44
C VAL A 25 -17.79 -12.68 6.72
N LYS A 26 -16.47 -12.62 6.89
CA LYS A 26 -15.84 -13.03 8.13
C LYS A 26 -15.68 -11.84 9.08
N SER A 27 -15.86 -12.09 10.38
CA SER A 27 -15.90 -11.03 11.39
C SER A 27 -14.52 -10.46 11.73
N ARG A 28 -13.44 -11.22 11.51
CA ARG A 28 -12.07 -10.71 11.65
C ARG A 28 -11.66 -10.03 10.34
N GLY A 29 -10.58 -9.26 10.39
CA GLY A 29 -10.01 -8.66 9.18
C GLY A 29 -10.88 -7.58 8.52
N LEU A 30 -11.92 -7.09 9.20
CA LEU A 30 -12.70 -5.93 8.75
C LEU A 30 -11.91 -4.66 9.09
N PHE A 31 -11.52 -3.89 8.07
CA PHE A 31 -10.79 -2.65 8.26
C PHE A 31 -11.48 -1.48 7.57
N THR A 32 -11.62 -0.38 8.29
CA THR A 32 -12.12 0.89 7.75
C THR A 32 -10.97 1.88 7.60
N TRP A 33 -11.10 2.76 6.61
CA TRP A 33 -10.08 3.74 6.27
C TRP A 33 -10.63 5.13 6.57
N ASN A 34 -9.82 5.95 7.21
CA ASN A 34 -10.06 7.37 7.38
C ASN A 34 -8.88 8.10 6.74
N GLU A 35 -9.12 8.73 5.59
CA GLU A 35 -8.10 9.42 4.81
C GLU A 35 -7.40 10.51 5.63
N ALA A 36 -8.16 11.33 6.36
CA ALA A 36 -7.58 12.41 7.18
C ALA A 36 -6.67 11.85 8.29
N ALA A 37 -7.08 10.76 8.94
CA ALA A 37 -6.26 10.10 9.95
C ALA A 37 -4.97 9.49 9.35
N LEU A 38 -5.07 8.92 8.15
CA LEU A 38 -3.93 8.39 7.39
C LEU A 38 -2.94 9.49 7.03
N VAL A 39 -3.41 10.59 6.43
CA VAL A 39 -2.58 11.74 6.07
C VAL A 39 -1.85 12.28 7.30
N ASN A 40 -2.58 12.48 8.40
CA ASN A 40 -1.99 12.96 9.65
C ASN A 40 -0.93 11.99 10.21
N SER A 41 -1.18 10.67 10.13
CA SER A 41 -0.22 9.65 10.56
C SER A 41 1.06 9.68 9.72
N VAL A 42 0.95 9.74 8.39
CA VAL A 42 2.12 9.83 7.50
C VAL A 42 2.92 11.12 7.75
N VAL A 43 2.24 12.26 7.84
CA VAL A 43 2.88 13.55 8.13
C VAL A 43 3.58 13.52 9.49
N SER A 44 2.98 12.90 10.51
CA SER A 44 3.61 12.73 11.84
C SER A 44 4.89 11.89 11.75
N ASN A 45 4.84 10.74 11.07
CA ASN A 45 6.00 9.86 10.91
C ASN A 45 7.15 10.56 10.19
N VAL A 46 6.84 11.35 9.16
CA VAL A 46 7.84 12.15 8.43
C VAL A 46 8.42 13.25 9.33
N LYS A 47 7.59 13.98 10.08
CA LYS A 47 8.07 14.99 11.04
C LYS A 47 8.99 14.40 12.10
N GLU A 48 8.67 13.22 12.61
CA GLU A 48 9.51 12.51 13.59
C GLU A 48 10.88 12.13 13.00
N ASP A 49 10.95 11.70 11.75
CA ASP A 49 12.21 11.42 11.05
C ASP A 49 13.08 12.69 10.92
N TYR A 50 12.49 13.80 10.49
CA TYR A 50 13.19 15.10 10.39
C TYR A 50 13.70 15.60 11.74
N THR A 51 12.86 15.48 12.78
CA THR A 51 13.23 15.86 14.15
C THR A 51 14.42 15.03 14.65
N LYS A 52 14.46 13.72 14.37
CA LYS A 52 15.60 12.85 14.69
C LYS A 52 16.88 13.26 13.98
N ARG A 53 16.77 13.88 12.80
CA ARG A 53 17.91 14.44 12.04
C ARG A 53 18.28 15.87 12.43
N SER A 54 17.66 16.44 13.48
CA SER A 54 17.82 17.84 13.89
C SER A 54 17.51 18.84 12.77
N THR A 55 16.57 18.47 11.89
CA THR A 55 16.05 19.31 10.81
C THR A 55 14.58 19.62 11.06
N THR A 56 14.07 20.70 10.48
CA THR A 56 12.66 21.09 10.61
C THR A 56 12.07 21.33 9.24
N LEU A 57 10.88 20.78 9.02
CA LEU A 57 10.05 21.12 7.86
C LEU A 57 9.35 22.45 8.12
N ASP A 58 9.42 23.35 7.15
CA ASP A 58 8.62 24.58 7.20
C ASP A 58 7.12 24.28 6.95
N THR A 59 6.26 25.25 7.22
CA THR A 59 4.80 25.09 7.04
C THR A 59 4.43 24.77 5.59
N THR A 60 5.12 25.36 4.62
CA THR A 60 4.84 25.17 3.19
C THR A 60 5.19 23.77 2.71
N GLN A 61 6.30 23.21 3.18
CA GLN A 61 6.73 21.84 2.95
C GLN A 61 5.75 20.84 3.57
N LEU A 62 5.19 21.15 4.75
CA LEU A 62 4.18 20.32 5.39
C LEU A 62 2.85 20.31 4.63
N ASP A 63 2.44 21.45 4.09
CA ASP A 63 1.24 21.55 3.26
C ASP A 63 1.43 20.81 1.92
N THR A 64 2.62 20.93 1.34
CA THR A 64 3.01 20.21 0.11
C THR A 64 3.04 18.71 0.37
N LEU A 65 3.67 18.25 1.45
CA LEU A 65 3.70 16.86 1.87
C LEU A 65 2.27 16.31 2.05
N SER A 66 1.40 17.04 2.74
CA SER A 66 0.02 16.62 2.95
C SER A 66 -0.74 16.47 1.63
N THR A 67 -0.49 17.35 0.67
CA THR A 67 -1.07 17.28 -0.68
C THR A 67 -0.53 16.09 -1.46
N THR A 68 0.79 15.85 -1.40
CA THR A 68 1.43 14.68 -2.02
C THR A 68 0.92 13.36 -1.45
N VAL A 69 0.74 13.27 -0.13
CA VAL A 69 0.16 12.08 0.52
C VAL A 69 -1.27 11.84 0.03
N ARG A 70 -2.11 12.88 -0.07
CA ARG A 70 -3.47 12.72 -0.62
C ARG A 70 -3.46 12.21 -2.05
N ALA A 71 -2.63 12.81 -2.92
CA ALA A 71 -2.49 12.36 -4.30
C ALA A 71 -1.99 10.90 -4.40
N LEU A 72 -1.09 10.50 -3.51
CA LEU A 72 -0.65 9.11 -3.40
C LEU A 72 -1.80 8.19 -2.97
N LEU A 73 -2.57 8.56 -1.94
CA LEU A 73 -3.71 7.77 -1.47
C LEU A 73 -4.79 7.62 -2.56
N ASP A 74 -5.05 8.68 -3.32
CA ASP A 74 -5.93 8.63 -4.50
C ASP A 74 -5.40 7.64 -5.55
N LYS A 75 -4.11 7.71 -5.88
CA LYS A 75 -3.49 6.77 -6.82
C LYS A 75 -3.62 5.32 -6.34
N VAL A 76 -3.34 5.06 -5.07
CA VAL A 76 -3.49 3.73 -4.45
C VAL A 76 -4.94 3.26 -4.56
N TYR A 77 -5.90 4.11 -4.19
CA TYR A 77 -7.32 3.79 -4.26
C TYR A 77 -7.74 3.37 -5.68
N TRP A 78 -7.31 4.12 -6.69
CA TRP A 78 -7.65 3.82 -8.09
C TRP A 78 -6.94 2.58 -8.63
N GLN A 79 -5.67 2.39 -8.28
CA GLN A 79 -4.89 1.22 -8.72
C GLN A 79 -5.36 -0.07 -8.03
N PHE A 80 -5.85 0.01 -6.79
CA PHE A 80 -6.26 -1.15 -6.00
C PHE A 80 -7.71 -1.57 -6.26
N ARG A 81 -8.48 -0.80 -7.03
CA ARG A 81 -9.88 -1.14 -7.30
C ARG A 81 -9.98 -2.35 -8.23
N ASN A 82 -10.33 -3.49 -7.66
CA ASN A 82 -10.57 -4.75 -8.37
C ASN A 82 -11.73 -5.52 -7.70
N LEU A 83 -12.05 -6.72 -8.22
CA LEU A 83 -13.11 -7.57 -7.67
C LEU A 83 -12.68 -8.42 -6.47
N GLY A 84 -11.38 -8.49 -6.17
CA GLY A 84 -10.85 -9.27 -5.05
C GLY A 84 -10.98 -10.78 -5.24
N GLN A 85 -11.15 -11.28 -6.47
CA GLN A 85 -11.40 -12.69 -6.73
C GLN A 85 -10.12 -13.45 -7.07
N SER A 86 -9.29 -12.91 -7.97
CA SER A 86 -8.01 -13.54 -8.32
C SER A 86 -7.01 -13.43 -7.16
N SER A 87 -6.02 -14.32 -7.14
CA SER A 87 -4.96 -14.27 -6.12
C SER A 87 -4.21 -12.94 -6.12
N ALA A 88 -3.90 -12.42 -7.30
CA ALA A 88 -3.26 -11.12 -7.47
C ALA A 88 -4.14 -9.97 -6.93
N ASP A 89 -5.44 -9.99 -7.24
CA ASP A 89 -6.40 -9.00 -6.70
C ASP A 89 -6.48 -9.05 -5.17
N ARG A 90 -6.55 -10.27 -4.59
CA ARG A 90 -6.57 -10.45 -3.13
C ARG A 90 -5.30 -9.90 -2.49
N ALA A 91 -4.14 -10.13 -3.09
CA ALA A 91 -2.86 -9.64 -2.58
C ALA A 91 -2.76 -8.11 -2.68
N LEU A 92 -3.22 -7.53 -3.79
CA LEU A 92 -3.28 -6.09 -3.97
C LEU A 92 -4.19 -5.44 -2.92
N ASN A 93 -5.37 -6.03 -2.68
CA ASN A 93 -6.28 -5.56 -1.64
C ASN A 93 -5.70 -5.76 -0.23
N ALA A 94 -4.95 -6.85 0.01
CA ALA A 94 -4.27 -7.11 1.27
C ALA A 94 -3.22 -6.04 1.59
N ALA A 95 -2.41 -5.64 0.59
CA ALA A 95 -1.45 -4.54 0.72
C ALA A 95 -2.15 -3.24 1.14
N GLY A 96 -3.39 -3.02 0.70
CA GLY A 96 -4.22 -1.87 1.02
C GLY A 96 -5.22 -2.09 2.15
N THR A 97 -4.98 -3.04 3.07
CA THR A 97 -5.97 -3.38 4.10
C THR A 97 -5.73 -2.68 5.44
N ASN A 98 -4.51 -2.70 5.97
CA ASN A 98 -4.22 -2.11 7.29
C ASN A 98 -3.70 -0.67 7.15
N ALA A 99 -4.55 0.30 7.49
CA ALA A 99 -4.24 1.74 7.43
C ALA A 99 -2.95 2.15 8.20
N PHE A 100 -2.67 1.55 9.36
CA PHE A 100 -1.48 1.90 10.15
C PHE A 100 -0.20 1.30 9.57
N GLN A 101 -0.24 0.03 9.15
CA GLN A 101 0.90 -0.56 8.44
C GLN A 101 1.12 0.19 7.12
N PHE A 102 0.03 0.54 6.44
CA PHE A 102 0.08 1.32 5.22
C PHE A 102 0.73 2.69 5.43
N SER A 103 0.38 3.43 6.49
CA SER A 103 0.99 4.73 6.76
C SER A 103 2.49 4.63 7.05
N GLU A 104 2.94 3.59 7.76
CA GLU A 104 4.36 3.33 7.99
C GLU A 104 5.11 3.06 6.68
N GLU A 105 4.58 2.19 5.82
CA GLU A 105 5.22 1.83 4.55
C GLU A 105 5.22 2.99 3.55
N ILE A 106 4.15 3.77 3.46
CA ILE A 106 4.12 5.01 2.66
C ILE A 106 5.15 6.01 3.19
N SER A 107 5.27 6.15 4.52
CA SER A 107 6.28 7.06 5.10
C SER A 107 7.70 6.63 4.72
N LYS A 108 7.99 5.32 4.74
CA LYS A 108 9.28 4.78 4.28
C LYS A 108 9.52 5.10 2.81
N GLY A 109 8.52 4.91 1.95
CA GLY A 109 8.58 5.21 0.53
C GLY A 109 8.82 6.69 0.23
N LEU A 110 8.10 7.60 0.88
CA LEU A 110 8.30 9.05 0.74
C LEU A 110 9.71 9.49 1.16
N LEU A 111 10.26 8.85 2.20
CA LEU A 111 11.61 9.12 2.73
C LEU A 111 12.70 8.33 2.01
N SER A 112 12.45 7.79 0.82
CA SER A 112 13.41 6.97 0.07
C SER A 112 14.69 7.70 -0.31
N ALA A 113 14.69 9.04 -0.34
CA ALA A 113 15.88 9.83 -0.65
C ALA A 113 17.08 9.52 0.26
N LYS A 114 16.85 9.18 1.54
CA LYS A 114 17.91 8.79 2.48
C LYS A 114 18.60 7.46 2.15
N HIS A 115 18.03 6.70 1.22
CA HIS A 115 18.56 5.41 0.78
C HIS A 115 19.36 5.52 -0.52
N VAL A 116 19.38 6.69 -1.17
CA VAL A 116 20.02 6.89 -2.47
C VAL A 116 21.00 8.07 -2.37
N PRO A 117 22.25 7.96 -2.88
CA PRO A 117 23.21 9.06 -2.85
C PRO A 117 22.64 10.37 -3.38
N GLY A 118 22.94 11.49 -2.73
CA GLY A 118 22.46 12.83 -3.09
C GLY A 118 21.79 13.55 -1.93
N ALA A 119 20.92 14.53 -2.24
CA ALA A 119 20.17 15.29 -1.24
C ALA A 119 19.15 14.41 -0.51
N GLU A 120 19.23 14.30 0.81
CA GLU A 120 18.37 13.42 1.61
C GLU A 120 17.00 14.03 1.93
N ASP A 121 16.82 15.33 1.69
CA ASP A 121 15.62 16.08 2.12
C ASP A 121 14.48 16.06 1.08
N ASN A 122 14.68 15.43 -0.07
CA ASN A 122 13.65 15.32 -1.09
C ASN A 122 12.64 14.23 -0.76
N PHE A 123 11.37 14.49 -1.07
CA PHE A 123 10.33 13.46 -0.99
C PHE A 123 10.21 12.70 -2.29
N TYR A 124 10.34 11.39 -2.20
CA TYR A 124 9.98 10.50 -3.29
C TYR A 124 8.44 10.42 -3.41
N THR A 125 7.96 10.00 -4.57
CA THR A 125 6.53 9.74 -4.81
C THR A 125 6.32 8.38 -5.45
N LEU A 126 5.12 7.83 -5.32
CA LEU A 126 4.77 6.50 -5.81
C LEU A 126 4.70 6.50 -7.36
N ASP A 127 5.55 5.71 -8.01
CA ASP A 127 5.59 5.53 -9.47
C ASP A 127 4.63 4.43 -9.92
N SER A 128 4.85 3.20 -9.45
CA SER A 128 4.15 2.03 -9.95
C SER A 128 3.81 1.07 -8.83
N ILE A 129 2.78 0.26 -9.07
CA ILE A 129 2.35 -0.82 -8.19
C ILE A 129 2.19 -2.04 -9.08
N THR A 130 2.94 -3.09 -8.81
CA THR A 130 2.91 -4.32 -9.59
C THR A 130 2.68 -5.52 -8.68
N VAL A 131 2.06 -6.56 -9.24
CA VAL A 131 1.81 -7.82 -8.54
C VAL A 131 2.32 -8.97 -9.39
N SER A 132 3.14 -9.83 -8.78
CA SER A 132 3.68 -11.04 -9.39
C SER A 132 3.52 -12.24 -8.48
N LYS A 133 3.48 -13.44 -9.04
CA LYS A 133 3.47 -14.66 -8.23
C LYS A 133 4.82 -14.84 -7.55
N SER A 134 4.83 -15.10 -6.24
CA SER A 134 6.08 -15.35 -5.53
C SER A 134 6.64 -16.73 -5.88
N PRO A 135 7.95 -16.86 -6.16
CA PRO A 135 8.62 -18.15 -6.20
C PRO A 135 8.91 -18.70 -4.80
N PHE A 136 8.77 -17.89 -3.74
CA PHE A 136 9.09 -18.24 -2.36
C PHE A 136 7.82 -18.54 -1.55
N CYS A 137 7.24 -19.73 -1.78
CA CYS A 137 6.08 -20.22 -1.04
C CYS A 137 6.30 -21.64 -0.53
N ARG A 138 5.71 -21.94 0.63
CA ARG A 138 5.55 -23.34 1.06
C ARG A 138 4.59 -24.06 0.09
N PRO A 139 4.76 -25.38 -0.16
CA PRO A 139 3.80 -26.16 -0.92
C PRO A 139 2.38 -26.00 -0.36
N GLY A 140 1.41 -25.75 -1.25
CA GLY A 140 0.00 -25.51 -0.87
C GLY A 140 -0.35 -24.07 -0.52
N SER A 141 0.62 -23.16 -0.43
CA SER A 141 0.35 -21.71 -0.33
C SER A 141 0.13 -21.07 -1.70
N ASP A 142 -0.46 -19.88 -1.66
CA ASP A 142 -0.68 -19.03 -2.82
C ASP A 142 -0.13 -17.65 -2.49
N CYS A 143 1.18 -17.48 -2.61
CA CYS A 143 1.81 -16.19 -2.32
C CYS A 143 2.04 -15.34 -3.55
N GLN A 144 1.78 -14.06 -3.36
CA GLN A 144 1.92 -13.01 -4.34
C GLN A 144 2.85 -11.94 -3.76
N GLU A 145 3.68 -11.39 -4.62
CA GLU A 145 4.57 -10.27 -4.33
C GLU A 145 3.93 -9.00 -4.87
N VAL A 146 3.74 -8.02 -3.99
CA VAL A 146 3.28 -6.68 -4.33
C VAL A 146 4.48 -5.76 -4.23
N THR A 147 4.85 -5.15 -5.34
CA THR A 147 5.97 -4.21 -5.41
C THR A 147 5.44 -2.79 -5.55
N LEU A 148 5.86 -1.93 -4.63
CA LEU A 148 5.64 -0.49 -4.67
C LEU A 148 6.93 0.19 -5.08
N GLU A 149 6.94 0.86 -6.22
CA GLU A 149 8.10 1.56 -6.74
C GLU A 149 7.96 3.07 -6.51
N PHE A 150 9.00 3.69 -5.97
CA PHE A 150 9.05 5.11 -5.68
C PHE A 150 10.15 5.78 -6.50
N PHE A 151 9.91 7.02 -6.93
CA PHE A 151 10.87 7.83 -7.68
C PHE A 151 10.99 9.25 -7.11
N ASP A 152 12.12 9.91 -7.39
CA ASP A 152 12.34 11.32 -7.04
C ASP A 152 11.72 12.20 -8.14
N PRO A 153 10.62 12.94 -7.86
CA PRO A 153 9.97 13.77 -8.85
C PRO A 153 10.79 15.00 -9.26
N GLU A 154 11.79 15.40 -8.47
CA GLU A 154 12.68 16.52 -8.82
C GLU A 154 13.85 16.09 -9.70
N ASN A 155 14.18 14.80 -9.70
CA ASN A 155 15.30 14.27 -10.45
C ASN A 155 15.05 12.83 -10.93
N GLU A 156 14.51 12.70 -12.14
CA GLU A 156 14.22 11.41 -12.77
C GLU A 156 15.47 10.53 -13.01
N ARG A 157 16.68 11.11 -12.98
CA ARG A 157 17.94 10.34 -13.09
C ARG A 157 18.34 9.68 -11.78
N ARG A 158 17.71 10.07 -10.68
CA ARG A 158 17.95 9.47 -9.37
C ARG A 158 17.35 8.07 -9.34
N ALA A 159 18.03 7.15 -8.66
CA ALA A 159 17.59 5.77 -8.61
C ALA A 159 16.20 5.67 -7.95
N ARG A 160 15.34 4.86 -8.56
CA ARG A 160 14.08 4.42 -7.95
C ARG A 160 14.36 3.56 -6.74
N VAL A 161 13.40 3.50 -5.81
CA VAL A 161 13.45 2.62 -4.65
C VAL A 161 12.19 1.80 -4.62
N SER A 162 12.36 0.48 -4.58
CA SER A 162 11.25 -0.47 -4.63
C SER A 162 11.09 -1.18 -3.30
N TYR A 163 9.84 -1.32 -2.86
CA TYR A 163 9.45 -2.05 -1.66
C TYR A 163 8.61 -3.25 -2.08
N LEU A 164 9.11 -4.46 -1.81
CA LEU A 164 8.46 -5.72 -2.14
C LEU A 164 7.88 -6.34 -0.88
N PHE A 165 6.58 -6.60 -0.93
CA PHE A 165 5.80 -7.24 0.12
C PHE A 165 5.31 -8.58 -0.38
N THR A 166 5.44 -9.63 0.42
CA THR A 166 4.92 -10.95 0.05
C THR A 166 3.68 -11.25 0.88
N PHE A 167 2.58 -11.62 0.24
CA PHE A 167 1.33 -12.00 0.90
C PHE A 167 0.94 -13.43 0.54
N ASP A 168 0.72 -14.29 1.53
CA ASP A 168 0.01 -15.57 1.33
C ASP A 168 -1.49 -15.29 1.29
N VAL A 169 -2.12 -15.55 0.15
CA VAL A 169 -3.56 -15.38 -0.07
C VAL A 169 -4.27 -16.73 -0.22
N SER A 170 -3.67 -17.83 0.24
CA SER A 170 -4.28 -19.17 0.16
C SER A 170 -5.57 -19.31 0.95
N ASP A 171 -5.72 -18.51 2.01
CA ASP A 171 -6.87 -18.51 2.91
C ASP A 171 -7.69 -17.21 2.75
N GLU A 172 -8.86 -17.18 3.38
CA GLU A 172 -9.79 -16.04 3.46
C GLU A 172 -9.11 -14.79 4.05
N TYR A 173 -8.08 -14.99 4.87
CA TYR A 173 -7.28 -13.94 5.49
C TYR A 173 -5.88 -13.92 4.87
N PRO A 174 -5.59 -12.92 4.02
CA PRO A 174 -4.24 -12.69 3.56
C PRO A 174 -3.26 -12.45 4.72
N VAL A 175 -2.08 -13.07 4.64
CA VAL A 175 -1.03 -12.92 5.66
C VAL A 175 0.25 -12.39 5.01
N SER A 176 0.83 -11.33 5.57
CA SER A 176 2.16 -10.86 5.17
C SER A 176 3.23 -11.87 5.57
N ILE A 177 4.04 -12.29 4.61
CA ILE A 177 5.18 -13.17 4.80
C ILE A 177 6.44 -12.32 4.89
N ALA A 178 7.13 -12.42 6.03
CA ALA A 178 8.38 -11.71 6.29
C ALA A 178 8.25 -10.16 6.26
N PRO A 179 9.29 -9.42 6.70
CA PRO A 179 9.38 -7.99 6.49
C PRO A 179 9.52 -7.62 5.01
N ALA A 180 9.11 -6.41 4.66
CA ALA A 180 9.28 -5.88 3.31
C ALA A 180 10.75 -5.83 2.89
N HIS A 181 11.03 -6.26 1.65
CA HIS A 181 12.35 -6.12 1.04
C HIS A 181 12.46 -4.76 0.35
N ARG A 182 13.62 -4.11 0.46
CA ARG A 182 13.90 -2.84 -0.22
C ARG A 182 15.01 -3.01 -1.23
N PHE A 183 14.79 -2.52 -2.45
CA PHE A 183 15.76 -2.51 -3.53
C PHE A 183 16.03 -1.08 -4.00
N ILE A 184 17.26 -0.81 -4.43
CA ILE A 184 17.64 0.46 -5.07
C ILE A 184 17.86 0.15 -6.55
N GLY A 185 17.14 0.86 -7.43
CA GLY A 185 17.00 0.52 -8.84
C GLY A 185 15.72 -0.26 -9.13
N GLY A 186 15.36 -0.34 -10.41
CA GLY A 186 14.21 -1.14 -10.87
C GLY A 186 14.44 -2.64 -10.62
N LEU A 187 13.34 -3.37 -10.41
CA LEU A 187 13.30 -4.84 -10.34
C LEU A 187 13.26 -5.47 -11.73
#